data_AF-A0A958GI09-F1
#
_entry.id   AF-A0A958GI09-F1
#
_cell.length_a   1.000
_cell.length_b   1.000
_cell.length_c   1.000
_cell.angle_alpha   90.00
_cell.angle_beta   90.00
_cell.angle_gamma   90.00
#
_symmetry.space_group_name_H-M   'P 1'
#
loop_
_entity.id
_entity.type
_entity.pdbx_description
1 polymer ?
#
loop_
_entity_poly.entity_id
_entity_poly.type
_entity_poly.pdbx_seq_one_letter_code
_entity_poly.pdbx_strand_id
1 'polypeptide(L)'
;MVGPLQSILHKNVQAETKTYDLRQNPEFFLGELLKPFEERSIQKGLLGAATFQDYYPLWFHYENALNVALWKIGASISERDSFTAWVNPQRLVHRQLHEGSNIESPFASPQVLLGGEQSQGLTSEGKCYYQLLSTLLERSLPHLHALSIAQHEAFPELVKRPLLVQ
;
A
#
# COMPACT_ATOMS: atom_id res chain seq x y z
N MET A 1 -16.72 -26.51 -19.13
CA MET A 1 -16.16 -25.32 -19.79
C MET A 1 -15.86 -24.30 -18.69
N VAL A 2 -14.60 -24.18 -18.29
CA VAL A 2 -14.17 -23.29 -17.20
C VAL A 2 -13.66 -22.01 -17.86
N GLY A 3 -14.33 -20.89 -17.60
CA GLY A 3 -13.99 -19.58 -18.17
C GLY A 3 -12.70 -18.98 -17.57
N PRO A 4 -12.11 -17.96 -18.22
CA PRO A 4 -10.80 -17.44 -17.88
C PRO A 4 -10.88 -16.44 -16.72
N LEU A 5 -10.95 -16.93 -15.48
CA LEU A 5 -10.80 -16.10 -14.27
C LEU A 5 -9.32 -15.83 -13.90
N GLN A 6 -8.37 -16.40 -14.63
CA GLN A 6 -6.93 -16.26 -14.37
C GLN A 6 -6.32 -14.97 -14.92
N SER A 7 -7.07 -14.06 -15.55
CA SER A 7 -6.48 -12.94 -16.30
C SER A 7 -6.32 -11.64 -15.50
N ILE A 8 -7.10 -11.41 -14.44
CA ILE A 8 -7.19 -10.08 -13.80
C ILE A 8 -6.23 -9.93 -12.61
N LEU A 9 -5.84 -11.02 -11.94
CA LEU A 9 -4.91 -11.01 -10.79
C LEU A 9 -3.43 -10.83 -11.18
N HIS A 10 -3.12 -10.86 -12.48
CA HIS A 10 -1.75 -11.02 -12.99
C HIS A 10 -0.95 -9.73 -13.17
N LYS A 11 -1.54 -8.53 -13.11
CA LYS A 11 -0.84 -7.33 -13.61
C LYS A 11 -0.08 -6.48 -12.58
N ASN A 12 -0.39 -6.54 -11.29
CA ASN A 12 -0.06 -5.39 -10.42
C ASN A 12 0.96 -5.66 -9.29
N VAL A 13 1.64 -6.81 -9.28
CA VAL A 13 2.77 -7.03 -8.36
C VAL A 13 3.89 -7.67 -9.14
N GLN A 14 4.81 -6.83 -9.65
CA GLN A 14 6.10 -7.31 -10.12
C GLN A 14 7.07 -7.24 -8.94
N ALA A 15 7.41 -8.39 -8.38
CA ALA A 15 8.61 -8.51 -7.55
C ALA A 15 9.83 -8.47 -8.48
N GLU A 16 10.21 -7.27 -8.94
CA GLU A 16 11.49 -7.10 -9.62
C GLU A 16 12.59 -7.01 -8.57
N THR A 17 13.45 -8.02 -8.51
CA THR A 17 14.69 -8.07 -7.73
C THR A 17 15.80 -7.19 -8.34
N LYS A 18 15.45 -6.07 -8.98
CA LYS A 18 16.43 -5.07 -9.42
C LYS A 18 16.75 -4.19 -8.22
N THR A 19 18.03 -3.88 -8.04
CA THR A 19 18.49 -2.85 -7.10
C THR A 19 17.75 -1.56 -7.42
N TYR A 20 16.74 -1.25 -6.62
CA TYR A 20 15.89 -0.10 -6.86
C TYR A 20 16.62 1.16 -6.42
N ASP A 21 17.13 1.94 -7.38
CA ASP A 21 17.81 3.20 -7.07
C ASP A 21 16.78 4.28 -6.74
N LEU A 22 16.59 4.53 -5.45
CA LEU A 22 15.68 5.55 -4.95
C LEU A 22 15.99 6.93 -5.49
N ARG A 23 17.27 7.26 -5.68
CA ARG A 23 17.67 8.60 -6.11
C ARG A 23 17.09 8.94 -7.48
N GLN A 24 16.73 7.93 -8.26
CA GLN A 24 16.13 8.06 -9.58
C GLN A 24 14.59 7.99 -9.56
N ASN A 25 13.98 7.68 -8.41
CA ASN A 25 12.55 7.45 -8.26
C ASN A 25 11.98 8.23 -7.05
N PRO A 26 11.91 9.58 -7.13
CA PRO A 26 11.48 10.46 -6.04
C PRO A 26 10.02 10.25 -5.62
N GLU A 27 9.22 9.56 -6.44
CA GLU A 27 7.83 9.23 -6.16
C GLU A 27 7.64 8.03 -5.23
N PHE A 28 8.73 7.37 -4.84
CA PHE A 28 8.72 6.22 -3.93
C PHE A 28 9.39 6.56 -2.60
N PHE A 29 8.90 5.95 -1.52
CA PHE A 29 9.53 6.02 -0.20
C PHE A 29 9.36 4.68 0.56
N LEU A 30 10.03 4.53 1.70
CA LEU A 30 9.92 3.34 2.56
C LEU A 30 8.48 3.19 3.07
N GLY A 31 7.78 2.12 2.68
CA GLY A 31 6.38 1.96 3.06
C GLY A 31 6.14 1.83 4.57
N GLU A 32 7.15 1.44 5.35
CA GLU A 32 7.13 1.47 6.82
C GLU A 32 6.86 2.88 7.39
N LEU A 33 7.18 3.95 6.64
CA LEU A 33 6.91 5.33 7.04
C LEU A 33 5.45 5.74 6.85
N LEU A 34 4.65 4.98 6.10
CA LEU A 34 3.28 5.36 5.75
C LEU A 34 2.36 5.35 6.97
N LYS A 35 2.42 4.30 7.78
CA LYS A 35 1.64 4.19 9.03
C LYS A 35 1.92 5.33 10.02
N PRO A 36 3.18 5.59 10.44
CA PRO A 36 3.46 6.67 11.37
C PRO A 36 3.14 8.06 10.78
N PHE A 37 3.29 8.25 9.48
CA PHE A 37 2.87 9.49 8.81
C PHE A 37 1.36 9.73 8.92
N GLU A 38 0.56 8.70 8.60
CA GLU A 38 -0.89 8.77 8.62
C GLU A 38 -1.42 8.94 10.06
N GLU A 39 -0.91 8.15 11.01
CA GLU A 39 -1.26 8.26 12.44
C GLU A 39 -0.94 9.65 13.01
N ARG A 40 0.23 10.22 12.72
CA ARG A 40 0.57 11.57 13.17
C ARG A 40 -0.28 12.65 12.51
N SER A 41 -0.69 12.45 11.26
CA SER A 41 -1.57 13.38 10.57
C SER A 41 -2.96 13.39 11.20
N ILE A 42 -3.48 12.23 11.61
CA ILE A 42 -4.72 12.11 12.38
C ILE A 42 -4.59 12.78 13.75
N GLN A 43 -3.51 12.49 14.50
CA GLN A 43 -3.27 13.10 15.81
C GLN A 43 -3.19 14.63 15.77
N LYS A 44 -2.68 15.20 14.67
CA LYS A 44 -2.62 16.66 14.45
C LYS A 44 -3.92 17.26 13.92
N GLY A 45 -4.96 16.45 13.71
CA GLY A 45 -6.24 16.89 13.13
C GLY A 45 -6.16 17.25 11.65
N LEU A 46 -5.12 16.80 10.93
CA LEU A 46 -4.97 17.02 9.49
C LEU A 46 -5.72 15.97 8.67
N LEU A 47 -6.05 14.83 9.26
CA LEU A 47 -6.87 13.76 8.67
C LEU A 47 -7.95 13.33 9.66
N GLY A 48 -9.12 12.94 9.14
CA GLY A 48 -10.13 12.24 9.93
C GLY A 48 -9.63 10.84 10.31
N ALA A 49 -10.07 10.33 11.46
CA ALA A 49 -9.78 8.95 11.82
C ALA A 49 -10.59 8.01 10.91
N ALA A 50 -9.92 7.08 10.25
CA ALA A 50 -10.59 6.06 9.47
C ALA A 50 -11.40 5.13 10.37
N THR A 51 -12.69 5.01 10.11
CA THR A 51 -13.56 4.02 10.72
C THR A 51 -13.51 2.77 9.87
N PHE A 52 -12.97 1.67 10.39
CA PHE A 52 -12.86 0.37 9.70
C PHE A 52 -14.20 -0.20 9.18
N GLN A 53 -15.32 0.47 9.46
CA GLN A 53 -16.64 0.19 8.92
C GLN A 53 -16.87 0.86 7.55
N ASP A 54 -16.30 2.03 7.30
CA ASP A 54 -16.57 2.85 6.11
C ASP A 54 -15.42 2.87 5.11
N TYR A 55 -14.18 2.88 5.61
CA TYR A 55 -12.96 2.82 4.81
C TYR A 55 -11.75 2.44 5.68
N TYR A 56 -10.68 2.00 5.02
CA TYR A 56 -9.43 1.61 5.70
C TYR A 56 -8.36 2.69 5.51
N PRO A 57 -7.44 2.89 6.47
CA PRO A 57 -6.25 3.72 6.27
C PRO A 57 -5.41 3.24 5.08
N LEU A 58 -4.64 4.13 4.45
CA LEU A 58 -3.78 3.76 3.32
C LEU A 58 -2.68 2.78 3.74
N TRP A 59 -2.15 2.91 4.96
CA TRP A 59 -1.15 1.96 5.46
C TRP A 59 -1.69 0.52 5.47
N PHE A 60 -2.98 0.31 5.73
CA PHE A 60 -3.58 -1.03 5.74
C PHE A 60 -3.56 -1.67 4.34
N HIS A 61 -3.81 -0.88 3.30
CA HIS A 61 -3.74 -1.36 1.92
C HIS A 61 -2.31 -1.70 1.49
N TYR A 62 -1.35 -0.88 1.92
CA TYR A 62 0.07 -1.17 1.74
C TYR A 62 0.48 -2.50 2.40
N GLU A 63 0.06 -2.74 3.64
CA GLU A 63 0.33 -3.99 4.37
C GLU A 63 -0.23 -5.22 3.64
N ASN A 64 -1.47 -5.12 3.16
CA ASN A 64 -2.08 -6.19 2.37
C ASN A 64 -1.32 -6.45 1.07
N ALA A 65 -0.92 -5.39 0.36
CA ALA A 65 -0.15 -5.52 -0.87
C ALA A 65 1.24 -6.13 -0.63
N LEU A 66 1.89 -5.78 0.49
CA LEU A 66 3.15 -6.37 0.92
C LEU A 66 3.00 -7.86 1.23
N ASN A 67 1.96 -8.24 1.98
CA ASN A 67 1.69 -9.66 2.28
C ASN A 67 1.48 -10.47 1.01
N VAL A 68 0.71 -9.94 0.05
CA VAL A 68 0.52 -10.57 -1.27
C VAL A 68 1.86 -10.67 -2.03
N ALA A 69 2.72 -9.65 -1.97
CA ALA A 69 4.03 -9.69 -2.61
C ALA A 69 4.94 -10.77 -2.01
N LEU A 70 4.98 -10.89 -0.67
CA LEU A 70 5.73 -11.94 0.03
C LEU A 70 5.24 -13.33 -0.36
N TRP A 71 3.92 -13.53 -0.40
CA TRP A 71 3.32 -14.80 -0.81
C TRP A 71 3.69 -15.19 -2.24
N LYS A 72 3.70 -14.23 -3.17
CA LYS A 72 4.06 -14.47 -4.58
C LYS A 72 5.50 -14.95 -4.76
N ILE A 73 6.41 -14.57 -3.88
CA ILE A 73 7.81 -15.00 -3.91
C ILE A 73 8.08 -16.22 -3.00
N GLY A 74 7.03 -16.81 -2.41
CA GLY A 74 7.15 -17.95 -1.51
C GLY A 74 7.77 -17.62 -0.15
N ALA A 75 7.79 -16.33 0.24
CA ALA A 75 8.30 -15.89 1.53
C ALA A 75 7.20 -15.90 2.60
N SER A 76 7.56 -16.29 3.82
CA SER A 76 6.66 -16.19 4.97
C SER A 76 6.50 -14.75 5.44
N ILE A 77 5.35 -14.42 6.04
CA ILE A 77 5.14 -13.12 6.72
C ILE A 77 6.17 -12.93 7.85
N SER A 78 6.61 -14.03 8.49
CA SER A 78 7.66 -13.97 9.52
C SER A 78 9.03 -13.54 8.98
N GLU A 79 9.25 -13.64 7.66
CA GLU A 79 10.48 -13.20 7.00
C GLU A 79 10.42 -11.74 6.55
N ARG A 80 9.32 -11.03 6.80
CA ARG A 80 9.08 -9.66 6.31
C ARG A 80 10.23 -8.71 6.62
N ASP A 81 10.80 -8.79 7.81
CA ASP A 81 11.89 -7.90 8.24
C ASP A 81 13.16 -8.08 7.40
N SER A 82 13.27 -9.16 6.62
CA SER A 82 14.34 -9.41 5.67
C SER A 82 14.17 -8.65 4.35
N PHE A 83 13.06 -7.93 4.17
CA PHE A 83 12.72 -7.21 2.94
C PHE A 83 12.53 -5.71 3.18
N THR A 84 12.93 -4.91 2.20
CA THR A 84 12.65 -3.46 2.17
C THR A 84 11.57 -3.22 1.14
N ALA A 85 10.42 -2.75 1.59
CA ALA A 85 9.28 -2.51 0.72
C ALA A 85 9.14 -1.02 0.37
N TRP A 86 9.36 -0.70 -0.90
CA TRP A 86 9.19 0.63 -1.49
C TRP A 86 7.76 0.82 -1.97
N VAL A 87 7.17 1.98 -1.70
CA VAL A 87 5.78 2.28 -2.06
C VAL A 87 5.66 3.60 -2.81
N ASN A 88 4.83 3.61 -3.85
CA ASN A 88 4.32 4.85 -4.43
C ASN A 88 2.94 5.15 -3.80
N PRO A 89 2.87 6.11 -2.86
CA PRO A 89 1.65 6.35 -2.10
C PRO A 89 0.52 6.95 -2.96
N GLN A 90 0.87 7.73 -4.01
CA GLN A 90 -0.11 8.37 -4.87
C GLN A 90 -0.83 7.35 -5.74
N ARG A 91 -0.10 6.32 -6.22
CA ARG A 91 -0.71 5.20 -6.94
C ARG A 91 -1.67 4.42 -6.04
N LEU A 92 -1.28 4.14 -4.80
CA LEU A 92 -2.17 3.50 -3.84
C LEU A 92 -3.43 4.32 -3.57
N VAL A 93 -3.30 5.65 -3.39
CA VAL A 93 -4.46 6.53 -3.19
C VAL A 93 -5.36 6.57 -4.42
N HIS A 94 -4.79 6.77 -5.61
CA HIS A 94 -5.53 6.78 -6.87
C HIS A 94 -6.33 5.49 -7.04
N ARG A 95 -5.72 4.35 -6.70
CA ARG A 95 -6.40 3.05 -6.71
C ARG A 95 -7.63 3.04 -5.81
N GLN A 96 -7.52 3.49 -4.57
CA GLN A 96 -8.67 3.54 -3.65
C GLN A 96 -9.77 4.49 -4.14
N LEU A 97 -9.40 5.61 -4.76
CA LEU A 97 -10.36 6.59 -5.28
C LEU A 97 -11.11 6.10 -6.53
N HIS A 98 -10.45 5.33 -7.41
CA HIS A 98 -11.01 4.96 -8.72
C HIS A 98 -11.49 3.51 -8.83
N GLU A 99 -10.80 2.58 -8.18
CA GLU A 99 -11.16 1.16 -8.19
C GLU A 99 -12.03 0.78 -6.99
N GLY A 100 -12.18 1.70 -6.03
CA GLY A 100 -12.84 1.46 -4.75
C GLY A 100 -12.00 0.58 -3.83
N SER A 101 -12.40 0.51 -2.56
CA SER A 101 -11.87 -0.46 -1.61
C SER A 101 -12.42 -1.86 -1.89
N ASN A 102 -12.36 -2.32 -3.14
CA ASN A 102 -12.53 -3.74 -3.46
C ASN A 102 -11.31 -4.48 -2.92
N ILE A 103 -11.29 -4.62 -1.60
CA ILE A 103 -10.53 -5.63 -0.91
C ILE A 103 -11.28 -6.93 -1.23
N GLU A 104 -11.16 -7.39 -2.47
CA GLU A 104 -11.24 -8.82 -2.74
C GLU A 104 -10.01 -9.42 -2.07
N SER A 105 -10.12 -9.57 -0.75
CA SER A 105 -9.14 -10.29 0.03
C SER A 105 -8.98 -11.66 -0.63
N PRO A 106 -7.77 -12.15 -0.87
CA PRO A 106 -7.58 -13.56 -1.23
C PRO A 106 -8.11 -14.52 -0.15
N PHE A 107 -8.51 -14.00 1.02
CA PHE A 107 -9.21 -14.69 2.11
C PHE A 107 -10.64 -14.21 2.31
N ALA A 108 -11.27 -13.61 1.30
CA ALA A 108 -12.66 -13.19 1.38
C ALA A 108 -13.52 -14.39 1.77
N SER A 109 -14.36 -14.21 2.80
CA SER A 109 -15.26 -15.24 3.28
C SER A 109 -16.16 -15.74 2.13
N PRO A 110 -16.58 -17.03 2.12
CA PRO A 110 -17.34 -17.62 1.01
C PRO A 110 -18.61 -16.84 0.62
N GLN A 111 -19.15 -16.04 1.53
CA GLN A 111 -20.32 -15.18 1.32
C GLN A 111 -20.05 -14.04 0.32
N VAL A 112 -18.82 -13.52 0.25
CA VAL A 112 -18.40 -12.50 -0.74
C VAL A 112 -18.25 -13.13 -2.13
N LEU A 113 -17.75 -14.36 -2.21
CA LEU A 113 -17.60 -15.12 -3.46
C LEU A 113 -18.92 -15.62 -4.04
N LEU A 114 -19.98 -15.73 -3.23
CA LEU A 114 -21.31 -16.20 -3.61
C LEU A 114 -22.30 -15.05 -3.94
N GLY A 115 -21.81 -13.83 -4.15
CA GLY A 115 -22.63 -12.70 -4.57
C GLY A 115 -23.32 -11.94 -3.43
N GLY A 116 -22.79 -12.01 -2.22
CA GLY A 116 -23.12 -11.05 -1.15
C GLY A 116 -22.72 -9.64 -1.60
N GLU A 117 -23.63 -8.69 -1.41
CA GLU A 117 -23.62 -7.31 -1.89
C GLU A 117 -22.25 -6.77 -2.32
N GLN A 118 -22.15 -6.43 -3.62
CA GLN A 118 -21.02 -5.66 -4.15
C GLN A 118 -20.81 -4.46 -3.24
N SER A 119 -19.59 -4.36 -2.70
CA SER A 119 -19.09 -3.25 -1.90
C SER A 119 -19.59 -1.94 -2.51
N GLN A 120 -20.52 -1.28 -1.81
CA GLN A 120 -20.88 0.09 -2.13
C GLN A 120 -19.57 0.88 -2.20
N GLY A 121 -19.36 1.61 -3.29
CA GLY A 121 -18.13 2.36 -3.49
C GLY A 121 -17.80 3.25 -2.30
N LEU A 122 -16.55 3.69 -2.22
CA LEU A 122 -16.02 4.56 -1.16
C LEU A 122 -17.05 5.62 -0.70
N THR A 123 -17.32 5.67 0.60
CA THR A 123 -18.21 6.68 1.21
C THR A 123 -17.72 8.08 0.90
N SER A 124 -18.58 9.09 0.99
CA SER A 124 -18.18 10.50 0.83
C SER A 124 -17.04 10.88 1.79
N GLU A 125 -17.08 10.38 3.01
CA GLU A 125 -16.04 10.56 4.02
C GLU A 125 -14.74 9.88 3.62
N GLY A 126 -14.80 8.63 3.13
CA GLY A 126 -13.62 7.93 2.59
C GLY A 126 -13.00 8.68 1.41
N LYS A 127 -13.79 9.16 0.46
CA LYS A 127 -13.28 9.98 -0.66
C LYS A 127 -12.58 11.24 -0.16
N CYS A 128 -13.19 11.96 0.78
CA CYS A 128 -12.60 13.15 1.39
C CYS A 128 -11.28 12.82 2.08
N TYR A 129 -11.24 11.72 2.85
CA TYR A 129 -10.05 11.21 3.50
C TYR A 129 -8.89 11.00 2.52
N TYR A 130 -9.12 10.23 1.46
CA TYR A 130 -8.07 9.91 0.48
C TYR A 130 -7.63 11.13 -0.34
N GLN A 131 -8.54 12.05 -0.67
CA GLN A 131 -8.18 13.30 -1.34
C GLN A 131 -7.29 14.19 -0.47
N LEU A 132 -7.63 14.29 0.82
CA LEU A 132 -6.84 15.06 1.78
C LEU A 132 -5.48 14.40 2.02
N LEU A 133 -5.47 13.08 2.16
CA LEU A 133 -4.24 12.29 2.29
C LEU A 133 -3.34 12.44 1.07
N SER A 134 -3.89 12.38 -0.15
CA SER A 134 -3.15 12.63 -1.40
C SER A 134 -2.45 13.99 -1.36
N THR A 135 -3.18 15.04 -0.97
CA THR A 135 -2.64 16.40 -0.84
C THR A 135 -1.51 16.49 0.19
N LEU A 136 -1.68 15.85 1.36
CA LEU A 136 -0.65 15.83 2.40
C LEU A 136 0.60 15.06 1.96
N LEU A 137 0.41 13.95 1.27
CA LEU A 137 1.48 13.13 0.72
C LEU A 137 2.26 13.89 -0.35
N GLU A 138 1.60 14.57 -1.30
CA GLU A 138 2.29 15.37 -2.33
C GLU A 138 3.23 16.40 -1.72
N ARG A 139 2.77 17.10 -0.67
CA ARG A 139 3.57 18.11 0.05
C ARG A 139 4.72 17.49 0.86
N SER A 140 4.52 16.28 1.37
CA SER A 140 5.46 15.61 2.26
C SER A 140 6.42 14.66 1.54
N LEU A 141 6.14 14.33 0.28
CA LEU A 141 6.85 13.32 -0.49
C LEU A 141 8.37 13.57 -0.58
N PRO A 142 8.86 14.80 -0.85
CA PRO A 142 10.30 15.04 -0.86
C PRO A 142 10.97 14.75 0.49
N HIS A 143 10.26 15.02 1.59
CA HIS A 143 10.76 14.77 2.95
C HIS A 143 10.73 13.28 3.30
N LEU A 144 9.63 12.59 2.99
CA LEU A 144 9.50 11.14 3.18
C LEU A 144 10.54 10.37 2.35
N HIS A 145 10.80 10.83 1.13
CA HIS A 145 11.83 10.31 0.25
C HIS A 145 13.23 10.52 0.83
N ALA A 146 13.56 11.74 1.27
CA ALA A 146 14.85 12.03 1.89
C ALA A 146 15.09 11.22 3.18
N LEU A 147 14.06 11.08 4.03
CA LEU A 147 14.11 10.23 5.23
C LEU A 147 14.37 8.77 4.86
N SER A 148 13.75 8.30 3.79
CA SER A 148 13.93 6.93 3.30
C SER A 148 15.36 6.67 2.84
N ILE A 149 15.97 7.60 2.09
CA ILE A 149 17.37 7.51 1.69
C ILE A 149 18.27 7.50 2.92
N ALA A 150 18.08 8.44 3.86
CA ALA A 150 18.89 8.54 5.07
C ALA A 150 18.81 7.27 5.92
N GLN A 151 17.62 6.69 6.07
CA GLN A 151 17.44 5.44 6.80
C GLN A 151 18.09 4.26 6.09
N HIS A 152 18.03 4.20 4.76
CA HIS A 152 18.69 3.14 3.99
C HIS A 152 20.23 3.23 4.07
N GLU A 153 20.77 4.45 4.00
CA GLU A 153 22.23 4.71 4.06
C GLU A 153 22.81 4.56 5.47
N ALA A 154 22.03 4.84 6.52
CA ALA A 154 22.47 4.73 7.91
C ALA A 154 22.68 3.29 8.38
N PHE A 155 22.05 2.31 7.70
CA PHE A 155 22.11 0.90 8.09
C PHE A 155 22.45 -0.02 6.90
N PRO A 156 23.64 0.13 6.30
CA PRO A 156 24.04 -0.65 5.12
C PRO A 156 24.24 -2.15 5.44
N GLU A 157 24.46 -2.49 6.71
CA GLU A 157 24.61 -3.87 7.22
C GLU A 157 23.29 -4.65 7.18
N LEU A 158 22.14 -3.95 7.20
CA LEU A 158 20.80 -4.54 7.04
C LEU A 158 20.45 -4.60 5.55
N VAL A 159 21.24 -5.32 4.76
CA VAL A 159 20.96 -5.56 3.33
C VAL A 159 19.70 -6.41 3.20
N LYS A 160 18.56 -5.76 3.33
CA LYS A 160 17.25 -6.34 3.11
C LYS A 160 17.00 -6.46 1.60
N ARG A 161 16.28 -7.50 1.19
CA ARG A 161 15.92 -7.72 -0.21
C ARG A 161 14.86 -6.69 -0.63
N PRO A 162 15.03 -5.93 -1.73
CA PRO A 162 14.05 -4.95 -2.13
C PRO A 162 12.76 -5.63 -2.62
N LEU A 163 11.61 -5.11 -2.20
CA LEU A 163 10.29 -5.40 -2.71
C LEU A 163 9.66 -4.08 -3.15
N LEU A 164 8.98 -4.11 -4.28
CA LEU A 164 8.26 -2.95 -4.79
C LEU A 164 6.76 -3.22 -4.68
N VAL A 165 6.07 -2.31 -3.99
CA VAL A 165 4.64 -2.38 -3.75
C VAL A 165 3.98 -1.26 -4.57
N GLN A 166 3.19 -1.63 -5.58
CA GLN A 166 2.46 -0.71 -6.47
C GLN A 166 0.96 -0.69 -6.19
#